data_AF-A0A972UVK6-F1
#
_entry.id   AF-A0A972UVK6-F1
#
_cell.length_a   1.000
_cell.length_b   1.000
_cell.length_c   1.000
_cell.angle_alpha   90.00
_cell.angle_beta   90.00
_cell.angle_gamma   90.00
#
_symmetry.space_group_name_H-M   'P 1'
#
loop_
_entity.id
_entity.type
_entity.pdbx_description
1 polymer ?
#
loop_
_entity_poly.entity_id
_entity_poly.type
_entity_poly.pdbx_seq_one_letter_code
_entity_poly.pdbx_strand_id
1 'polypeptide(L)'
;LQKQLEDQKNLTEEMKRKQEQGSMQLQGEVQELAIEEWLAAQFPLDSIEEIKKGARGGDCIQIVNTRARQNCGAIYYESKRTKDFQPSWIEKFKADIRDKGANIGVLVTEVMPSDMYRMGLKDGIWICNYEEFKGLCAVIRESIVQLSMAVSSQENKGDKMHMLYDYLTSNTFRMQVEAIVEGFSQMKADLEGEKRSMQRIWKQREKQLEKVITNTIDMYGSIKGIAGNAIQAVKALELPEGESFEDDIT
;
A
#
# COMPACT_ATOMS: atom_id res chain seq x y z
N LEU A 1 -40.87 -27.97 -13.64
CA LEU A 1 -39.47 -28.44 -13.73
C LEU A 1 -38.52 -27.38 -14.28
N GLN A 2 -38.70 -26.85 -15.50
CA GLN A 2 -37.83 -25.76 -16.02
C GLN A 2 -37.88 -24.46 -15.18
N LYS A 3 -39.08 -24.02 -14.78
CA LYS A 3 -39.26 -22.80 -13.97
C LYS A 3 -38.58 -22.85 -12.59
N GLN A 4 -38.62 -24.02 -11.93
CA GLN A 4 -37.92 -24.23 -10.65
C GLN A 4 -36.40 -24.21 -10.80
N LEU A 5 -35.87 -24.71 -11.92
CA LEU A 5 -34.43 -24.74 -12.20
C LEU A 5 -33.88 -23.33 -12.49
N GLU A 6 -34.70 -22.49 -13.13
CA GLU A 6 -34.39 -21.09 -13.41
C GLU A 6 -34.50 -20.22 -12.14
N ASP A 7 -35.53 -20.42 -11.33
CA ASP A 7 -35.67 -19.75 -10.02
C ASP A 7 -34.50 -20.13 -9.09
N GLN A 8 -34.06 -21.38 -9.11
CA GLN A 8 -32.92 -21.85 -8.31
C GLN A 8 -31.59 -21.28 -8.80
N LYS A 9 -31.41 -21.09 -10.11
CA LYS A 9 -30.25 -20.37 -10.68
C LYS A 9 -30.23 -18.91 -10.27
N ASN A 10 -31.36 -18.20 -10.39
CA ASN A 10 -31.46 -16.80 -10.01
C ASN A 10 -31.19 -16.59 -8.51
N LEU A 11 -31.72 -17.47 -7.64
CA LEU A 11 -31.42 -17.45 -6.21
C LEU A 11 -29.94 -17.66 -5.93
N THR A 12 -29.30 -18.56 -6.67
CA THR A 12 -27.88 -18.88 -6.51
C THR A 12 -27.01 -17.70 -6.95
N GLU A 13 -27.35 -17.02 -8.05
CA GLU A 13 -26.66 -15.81 -8.51
C GLU A 13 -26.85 -14.63 -7.56
N GLU A 14 -28.06 -14.42 -7.02
CA GLU A 14 -28.29 -13.40 -5.98
C GLU A 14 -27.51 -13.69 -4.70
N MET A 15 -27.48 -14.95 -4.25
CA MET A 15 -26.69 -15.35 -3.09
C MET A 15 -25.20 -15.15 -3.31
N LYS A 16 -24.69 -15.51 -4.50
CA LYS A 16 -23.28 -15.29 -4.89
C LYS A 16 -22.95 -13.80 -4.88
N ARG A 17 -23.82 -12.97 -5.45
CA ARG A 17 -23.65 -11.52 -5.49
C ARG A 17 -23.69 -10.90 -4.09
N LYS A 18 -24.58 -11.35 -3.20
CA LYS A 18 -24.61 -10.91 -1.79
C LYS A 18 -23.36 -11.33 -1.02
N GLN A 19 -22.85 -12.53 -1.29
CA GLN A 19 -21.63 -13.05 -0.67
C GLN A 19 -20.37 -12.32 -1.15
N GLU A 20 -20.26 -12.05 -2.46
CA GLU A 20 -19.20 -11.22 -3.04
C GLU A 20 -19.25 -9.78 -2.53
N GLN A 21 -20.45 -9.22 -2.40
CA GLN A 21 -20.66 -7.88 -1.85
C GLN A 21 -20.27 -7.80 -0.37
N GLY A 22 -20.61 -8.82 0.44
CA GLY A 22 -20.14 -8.94 1.82
C GLY A 22 -18.61 -9.11 1.93
N SER A 23 -18.00 -9.88 1.02
CA SER A 23 -16.54 -10.04 0.97
C SER A 23 -15.82 -8.74 0.58
N MET A 24 -16.34 -7.97 -0.37
CA MET A 24 -15.77 -6.66 -0.73
C MET A 24 -15.89 -5.65 0.42
N GLN A 25 -16.98 -5.71 1.20
CA GLN A 25 -17.22 -4.82 2.32
C GLN A 25 -16.27 -5.12 3.50
N LEU A 26 -16.11 -6.40 3.84
CA LEU A 26 -15.08 -6.88 4.79
C LEU A 26 -13.67 -6.50 4.35
N GLN A 27 -13.38 -6.50 3.05
CA GLN A 27 -12.06 -6.13 2.54
C GLN A 27 -11.82 -4.61 2.53
N GLY A 28 -12.86 -3.78 2.35
CA GLY A 28 -12.79 -2.32 2.55
C GLY A 28 -12.50 -1.96 4.01
N GLU A 29 -13.20 -2.60 4.94
CA GLU A 29 -13.02 -2.47 6.39
C GLU A 29 -11.58 -2.75 6.82
N VAL A 30 -10.96 -3.76 6.22
CA VAL A 30 -9.56 -4.10 6.53
C VAL A 30 -8.58 -2.99 6.16
N GLN A 31 -8.84 -2.21 5.10
CA GLN A 31 -7.95 -1.10 4.74
C GLN A 31 -8.18 0.14 5.62
N GLU A 32 -9.45 0.47 5.90
CA GLU A 32 -9.85 1.53 6.83
C GLU A 32 -9.17 1.30 8.18
N LEU A 33 -9.36 0.11 8.75
CA LEU A 33 -8.76 -0.28 10.03
C LEU A 33 -7.22 -0.24 9.99
N ALA A 34 -6.61 -0.73 8.90
CA ALA A 34 -5.16 -0.74 8.77
C ALA A 34 -4.56 0.67 8.73
N ILE A 35 -5.26 1.64 8.12
CA ILE A 35 -4.85 3.05 8.13
C ILE A 35 -4.90 3.60 9.55
N GLU A 36 -6.02 3.38 10.26
CA GLU A 36 -6.20 3.87 11.64
C GLU A 36 -5.18 3.28 12.61
N GLU A 37 -5.03 1.96 12.60
CA GLU A 37 -4.06 1.25 13.46
C GLU A 37 -2.63 1.72 13.19
N TRP A 38 -2.28 1.90 11.92
CA TRP A 38 -0.95 2.39 11.54
C TRP A 38 -0.73 3.83 12.04
N LEU A 39 -1.71 4.73 11.86
CA LEU A 39 -1.61 6.11 12.35
C LEU A 39 -1.49 6.16 13.88
N ALA A 40 -2.32 5.41 14.60
CA ALA A 40 -2.29 5.35 16.06
C ALA A 40 -0.96 4.80 16.58
N ALA A 41 -0.40 3.80 15.92
CA ALA A 41 0.90 3.22 16.28
C ALA A 41 2.07 4.18 15.99
N GLN A 42 2.05 4.89 14.86
CA GLN A 42 3.14 5.78 14.45
C GLN A 42 3.09 7.15 15.09
N PHE A 43 1.90 7.65 15.43
CA PHE A 43 1.70 8.96 16.03
C PHE A 43 0.92 8.87 17.35
N PRO A 44 1.52 8.33 18.43
CA PRO A 44 0.80 8.05 19.69
C PRO A 44 0.26 9.28 20.43
N LEU A 45 0.71 10.49 20.04
CA LEU A 45 0.23 11.74 20.62
C LEU A 45 -1.02 12.26 19.89
N ASP A 46 -1.21 11.88 18.64
CA ASP A 46 -2.32 12.35 17.82
C ASP A 46 -3.61 11.64 18.21
N SER A 47 -4.74 12.28 17.93
CA SER A 47 -6.06 11.67 18.13
C SER A 47 -6.59 11.19 16.79
N ILE A 48 -6.90 9.89 16.69
CA ILE A 48 -7.48 9.29 15.48
C ILE A 48 -8.98 9.08 15.73
N GLU A 49 -9.80 9.83 15.01
CA GLU A 49 -11.26 9.80 15.11
C GLU A 49 -11.85 9.02 13.94
N GLU A 50 -12.38 7.83 14.21
CA GLU A 50 -13.12 7.02 13.23
C GLU A 50 -14.46 7.69 12.86
N ILE A 51 -14.80 7.69 11.57
CA ILE A 51 -16.12 8.05 11.07
C ILE A 51 -16.91 6.76 10.82
N LYS A 52 -17.82 6.47 11.75
CA LYS A 52 -18.61 5.23 11.74
C LYS A 52 -19.35 5.00 10.41
N LYS A 53 -19.41 3.72 9.99
CA LYS A 53 -20.20 3.28 8.84
C LYS A 53 -21.65 3.76 8.92
N GLY A 54 -22.12 4.37 7.83
CA GLY A 54 -23.45 4.97 7.72
C GLY A 54 -23.52 6.45 8.11
N ALA A 55 -22.47 7.00 8.72
CA ALA A 55 -22.28 8.45 8.80
C ALA A 55 -21.80 8.98 7.44
N ARG A 56 -22.13 10.23 7.13
CA ARG A 56 -21.59 10.94 5.96
C ARG A 56 -20.15 11.34 6.22
N GLY A 57 -19.26 11.02 5.28
CA GLY A 57 -17.85 11.41 5.28
C GLY A 57 -16.92 10.29 4.82
N GLY A 58 -15.62 10.59 4.76
CA GLY A 58 -14.55 9.61 4.65
C GLY A 58 -14.27 8.88 5.94
N ASP A 59 -13.14 8.18 6.02
CA ASP A 59 -12.96 7.07 6.97
C ASP A 59 -12.52 7.53 8.35
N CYS A 60 -11.47 8.35 8.44
CA CYS A 60 -10.96 8.80 9.74
C CYS A 60 -10.27 10.16 9.69
N ILE A 61 -10.30 10.86 10.82
CA ILE A 61 -9.64 12.17 10.99
C ILE A 61 -8.51 12.02 12.01
N GLN A 62 -7.30 12.42 11.62
CA GLN A 62 -6.18 12.56 12.53
C GLN A 62 -6.07 14.01 13.00
N ILE A 63 -6.28 14.23 14.29
CA ILE A 63 -5.98 15.50 14.95
C ILE A 63 -4.52 15.47 15.40
N VAL A 64 -3.72 16.33 14.78
CA VAL A 64 -2.27 16.39 14.99
C VAL A 64 -1.97 17.09 16.30
N ASN A 65 -1.27 16.41 17.20
CA ASN A 65 -0.89 16.92 18.50
C ASN A 65 0.62 16.83 18.70
N THR A 66 1.15 17.68 19.58
CA THR A 66 2.53 17.63 20.03
C THR A 66 2.55 17.70 21.56
N ARG A 67 3.70 17.42 22.17
CA ARG A 67 3.86 17.61 23.62
C ARG A 67 3.68 19.07 24.05
N ALA A 68 4.00 20.02 23.17
CA ALA A 68 3.95 21.44 23.45
C ALA A 68 2.58 22.07 23.13
N ARG A 69 1.85 21.51 22.17
CA ARG A 69 0.59 22.05 21.66
C ARG A 69 -0.36 20.96 21.22
N GLN A 70 -1.60 21.06 21.67
CA GLN A 70 -2.72 20.24 21.23
C GLN A 70 -3.41 20.91 20.04
N ASN A 71 -4.02 20.10 19.17
CA ASN A 71 -4.78 20.51 18.00
C ASN A 71 -4.01 21.48 17.09
N CYS A 72 -2.89 21.01 16.55
CA CYS A 72 -2.11 21.76 15.57
C CYS A 72 -2.81 21.84 14.20
N GLY A 73 -3.74 20.92 13.93
CA GLY A 73 -4.53 20.82 12.71
C GLY A 73 -5.07 19.40 12.55
N ALA A 74 -5.87 19.18 11.52
CA ALA A 74 -6.52 17.92 11.23
C ALA A 74 -6.23 17.44 9.79
N ILE A 75 -5.95 16.15 9.65
CA ILE A 75 -5.80 15.45 8.36
C ILE A 75 -6.97 14.49 8.22
N TYR A 76 -7.71 14.59 7.11
CA TYR A 76 -8.80 13.67 6.80
C TYR A 76 -8.29 12.60 5.83
N TYR A 77 -8.53 11.34 6.16
CA TYR A 77 -8.24 10.19 5.32
C TYR A 77 -9.51 9.57 4.74
N GLU A 78 -9.42 9.18 3.48
CA GLU A 78 -10.43 8.41 2.75
C GLU A 78 -9.73 7.26 2.02
N SER A 79 -10.27 6.06 2.12
CA SER A 79 -9.78 4.89 1.41
C SER A 79 -10.76 4.43 0.34
N LYS A 80 -10.23 4.02 -0.81
CA LYS A 80 -11.00 3.55 -1.96
C LYS A 80 -10.39 2.29 -2.55
N ARG A 81 -11.06 1.16 -2.31
CA ARG A 81 -10.80 -0.13 -2.95
C ARG A 81 -11.82 -0.39 -4.05
N THR A 82 -11.57 0.13 -5.23
CA THR A 82 -12.37 -0.22 -6.40
C THR A 82 -11.46 -0.42 -7.62
N LYS A 83 -12.02 -1.02 -8.68
CA LYS A 83 -11.27 -1.36 -9.89
C LYS A 83 -10.95 -0.15 -10.77
N ASP A 84 -11.72 0.93 -10.65
CA ASP A 84 -11.60 2.10 -11.51
C ASP A 84 -11.67 3.36 -10.67
N PHE A 85 -10.70 4.26 -10.85
CA PHE A 85 -10.73 5.56 -10.18
C PHE A 85 -11.87 6.44 -10.72
N GLN A 86 -12.72 6.96 -9.84
CA GLN A 86 -13.77 7.91 -10.24
C GLN A 86 -13.41 9.34 -9.82
N PRO A 87 -13.35 10.31 -10.76
CA PRO A 87 -13.11 11.73 -10.43
C PRO A 87 -14.09 12.30 -9.40
N SER A 88 -15.32 11.78 -9.36
CA SER A 88 -16.34 12.20 -8.41
C SER A 88 -15.97 11.96 -6.94
N TRP A 89 -15.02 11.06 -6.65
CA TRP A 89 -14.53 10.85 -5.28
C TRP A 89 -13.79 12.08 -4.76
N ILE A 90 -13.01 12.76 -5.61
CA ILE A 90 -12.28 13.98 -5.24
C ILE A 90 -13.27 15.08 -4.87
N GLU A 91 -14.33 15.26 -5.66
CA GLU A 91 -15.34 16.28 -5.42
C GLU A 91 -16.13 16.04 -4.13
N LYS A 92 -16.54 14.79 -3.88
CA LYS A 92 -17.24 14.39 -2.65
C LYS A 92 -16.34 14.57 -1.43
N PHE A 93 -15.12 14.05 -1.51
CA PHE A 93 -14.18 14.11 -0.39
C PHE A 93 -13.80 15.54 -0.02
N LYS A 94 -13.66 16.44 -1.00
CA LYS A 94 -13.51 17.88 -0.72
C LYS A 94 -14.68 18.49 0.03
N ALA A 95 -15.91 18.07 -0.28
CA ALA A 95 -17.08 18.53 0.46
C ALA A 95 -17.01 18.04 1.91
N ASP A 96 -16.67 16.76 2.11
CA ASP A 96 -16.53 16.18 3.45
C ASP A 96 -15.42 16.87 4.26
N ILE A 97 -14.29 17.21 3.64
CA ILE A 97 -13.20 17.98 4.27
C ILE A 97 -13.66 19.35 4.74
N ARG A 98 -14.45 20.06 3.93
CA ARG A 98 -15.02 21.36 4.32
C ARG A 98 -16.02 21.21 5.46
N ASP A 99 -16.89 20.21 5.39
CA ASP A 99 -17.93 19.96 6.39
C ASP A 99 -17.32 19.56 7.75
N LYS A 100 -16.19 18.84 7.73
CA LYS A 100 -15.45 18.44 8.94
C LYS A 100 -14.40 19.47 9.40
N GLY A 101 -14.15 20.52 8.62
CA GLY A 101 -13.15 21.54 8.93
C GLY A 101 -11.70 21.01 8.97
N ALA A 102 -11.41 19.93 8.24
CA ALA A 102 -10.06 19.38 8.17
C ALA A 102 -9.14 20.26 7.30
N ASN A 103 -7.85 20.31 7.64
CA ASN A 103 -6.88 21.15 6.93
C ASN A 103 -6.44 20.52 5.62
N ILE A 104 -6.23 19.19 5.61
CA ILE A 104 -5.66 18.46 4.48
C ILE A 104 -6.44 17.15 4.28
N GLY A 105 -6.70 16.79 3.02
CA GLY A 105 -7.29 15.52 2.63
C GLY A 105 -6.29 14.59 1.96
N VAL A 106 -6.30 13.32 2.37
CA VAL A 106 -5.50 12.24 1.80
C VAL A 106 -6.43 11.10 1.38
N LEU A 107 -6.47 10.82 0.07
CA LEU A 107 -7.22 9.72 -0.52
C LEU A 107 -6.26 8.57 -0.83
N VAL A 108 -6.41 7.47 -0.10
CA VAL A 108 -5.65 6.24 -0.25
C VAL A 108 -6.40 5.30 -1.20
N THR A 109 -5.79 4.92 -2.32
CA THR A 109 -6.46 4.05 -3.31
C THR A 109 -5.52 3.02 -3.92
N GLU A 110 -6.08 1.87 -4.31
CA GLU A 110 -5.36 0.83 -5.06
C GLU A 110 -5.20 1.19 -6.55
N VAL A 111 -6.12 2.00 -7.09
CA VAL A 111 -6.12 2.37 -8.51
C VAL A 111 -5.97 3.88 -8.63
N MET A 112 -4.84 4.31 -9.19
CA MET A 112 -4.55 5.73 -9.40
C MET A 112 -5.42 6.32 -10.52
N PRO A 113 -5.67 7.64 -10.52
CA PRO A 113 -6.19 8.36 -11.67
C PRO A 113 -5.35 8.09 -12.93
N SER A 114 -5.98 8.05 -14.11
CA SER A 114 -5.32 7.67 -15.37
C SER A 114 -4.17 8.59 -15.79
N ASP A 115 -4.16 9.83 -15.31
CA ASP A 115 -3.14 10.85 -15.50
C ASP A 115 -2.07 10.87 -14.39
N MET A 116 -2.13 9.95 -13.43
CA MET A 116 -1.21 9.85 -12.31
C MET A 116 -0.51 8.49 -12.28
N TYR A 117 0.81 8.51 -12.44
CA TYR A 117 1.63 7.28 -12.35
C TYR A 117 2.02 6.90 -10.90
N ARG A 118 1.91 7.84 -9.96
CA ARG A 118 2.34 7.70 -8.56
C ARG A 118 1.63 8.71 -7.67
N MET A 119 1.84 8.61 -6.35
CA MET A 119 1.38 9.60 -5.38
C MET A 119 1.58 11.04 -5.85
N GLY A 120 0.57 11.89 -5.61
CA GLY A 120 0.66 13.31 -5.92
C GLY A 120 -0.56 14.10 -5.44
N LEU A 121 -0.50 15.41 -5.62
CA LEU A 121 -1.61 16.32 -5.34
C LEU A 121 -2.46 16.47 -6.60
N LYS A 122 -3.74 16.09 -6.53
CA LYS A 122 -4.70 16.27 -7.63
C LYS A 122 -5.91 17.05 -7.15
N ASP A 123 -6.15 18.17 -7.82
CA ASP A 123 -7.18 19.14 -7.48
C ASP A 123 -7.18 19.58 -6.00
N GLY A 124 -6.05 19.55 -5.29
CA GLY A 124 -5.98 19.90 -3.87
C GLY A 124 -6.27 18.76 -2.89
N ILE A 125 -6.41 17.52 -3.37
CA ILE A 125 -6.43 16.30 -2.55
C ILE A 125 -5.15 15.51 -2.82
N TRP A 126 -4.49 15.06 -1.75
CA TRP A 126 -3.38 14.14 -1.89
C TRP A 126 -3.90 12.76 -2.23
N ILE A 127 -3.42 12.15 -3.31
CA ILE A 127 -3.80 10.80 -3.72
C ILE A 127 -2.56 9.94 -3.68
N CYS A 128 -2.64 8.78 -3.02
CA CYS A 128 -1.53 7.82 -2.90
C CYS A 128 -2.05 6.39 -2.75
N ASN A 129 -1.17 5.40 -2.90
CA ASN A 129 -1.48 4.04 -2.48
C ASN A 129 -1.13 3.80 -1.00
N TYR A 130 -1.50 2.64 -0.47
CA TYR A 130 -1.30 2.31 0.95
C TYR A 130 0.17 2.30 1.39
N GLU A 131 1.11 1.92 0.52
CA GLU A 131 2.53 1.94 0.88
C GLU A 131 3.10 3.36 0.87
N GLU A 132 2.67 4.19 -0.08
CA GLU A 132 3.05 5.61 -0.17
C GLU A 132 2.43 6.44 0.98
N PHE A 133 1.23 6.08 1.43
CA PHE A 133 0.53 6.70 2.56
C PHE A 133 1.42 6.78 3.81
N LYS A 134 2.12 5.68 4.14
CA LYS A 134 2.99 5.58 5.33
C LYS A 134 4.07 6.67 5.39
N GLY A 135 4.62 7.05 4.23
CA GLY A 135 5.58 8.16 4.14
C GLY A 135 4.87 9.51 4.11
N LEU A 136 3.79 9.61 3.33
CA LEU A 136 3.08 10.85 3.08
C LEU A 136 2.47 11.47 4.35
N CYS A 137 1.81 10.67 5.18
CA CYS A 137 1.16 11.16 6.39
C CYS A 137 2.17 11.77 7.38
N ALA A 138 3.40 11.23 7.46
CA ALA A 138 4.46 11.78 8.31
C ALA A 138 4.88 13.18 7.83
N VAL A 139 5.03 13.36 6.52
CA VAL A 139 5.40 14.65 5.90
C VAL A 139 4.30 15.68 6.08
N ILE A 140 3.05 15.30 5.82
CA ILE A 140 1.89 16.19 5.98
C ILE A 140 1.73 16.59 7.45
N ARG A 141 1.87 15.65 8.38
CA ARG A 141 1.81 15.90 9.82
C ARG A 141 2.88 16.90 10.26
N GLU A 142 4.13 16.70 9.85
CA GLU A 142 5.23 17.63 10.19
C GLU A 142 4.96 19.03 9.64
N SER A 143 4.44 19.13 8.41
CA SER A 143 4.07 20.41 7.79
C SER A 143 2.99 21.14 8.61
N ILE A 144 1.97 20.43 9.10
CA ILE A 144 0.92 20.98 9.97
C ILE A 144 1.52 21.47 11.30
N VAL A 145 2.44 20.71 11.90
CA VAL A 145 3.10 21.11 13.16
C VAL A 145 3.90 22.40 12.95
N GLN A 146 4.70 22.48 11.89
CA GLN A 146 5.51 23.68 11.60
C GLN A 146 4.64 24.91 11.32
N LEU A 147 3.56 24.74 10.54
CA LEU A 147 2.57 25.79 10.29
C LEU A 147 1.93 26.28 11.59
N SER A 148 1.49 25.34 12.44
CA SER A 148 0.92 25.65 13.75
C SER A 148 1.90 26.45 14.60
N MET A 149 3.16 26.03 14.69
CA MET A 149 4.20 26.76 15.43
C MET A 149 4.46 28.16 14.87
N ALA A 150 4.53 28.31 13.54
CA ALA A 150 4.72 29.59 12.88
C ALA A 150 3.58 30.56 13.20
N VAL A 151 2.32 30.10 13.10
CA VAL A 151 1.13 30.90 13.45
C VAL A 151 1.12 31.30 14.93
N SER A 152 1.55 30.41 15.83
CA SER A 152 1.63 30.71 17.27
C SER A 152 2.70 31.75 17.61
N SER A 153 3.81 31.77 16.88
CA SER A 153 4.87 32.77 17.08
C SER A 153 4.44 34.19 16.70
N GLN A 154 3.28 34.35 16.04
CA GLN A 154 2.79 35.60 15.46
C GLN A 154 1.42 36.03 16.02
N GLU A 155 0.96 35.52 17.17
CA GLU A 155 -0.38 35.82 17.73
C GLU A 155 -0.66 37.31 18.03
N ASN A 156 0.30 38.21 17.83
CA ASN A 156 0.14 39.66 17.97
C ASN A 156 -0.07 40.44 16.65
N LYS A 157 -0.25 39.79 15.49
CA LYS A 157 -0.62 40.46 14.24
C LYS A 157 -1.83 39.79 13.60
N GLY A 158 -2.95 40.51 13.55
CA GLY A 158 -4.31 40.01 13.35
C GLY A 158 -4.70 39.41 11.99
N ASP A 159 -3.77 38.89 11.19
CA ASP A 159 -4.07 38.35 9.84
C ASP A 159 -3.62 36.88 9.65
N LYS A 160 -4.10 36.00 10.55
CA LYS A 160 -3.72 34.58 10.59
C LYS A 160 -4.15 33.77 9.35
N MET A 161 -5.27 34.11 8.72
CA MET A 161 -5.78 33.39 7.53
C MET A 161 -5.08 33.78 6.23
N HIS A 162 -4.68 35.04 6.09
CA HIS A 162 -4.03 35.51 4.85
C HIS A 162 -2.61 34.94 4.72
N MET A 163 -1.87 34.85 5.83
CA MET A 163 -0.53 34.26 5.84
C MET A 163 -0.50 32.75 5.63
N LEU A 164 -1.51 32.01 6.10
CA LEU A 164 -1.64 30.57 5.83
C LEU A 164 -1.86 30.33 4.34
N TYR A 165 -2.73 31.13 3.72
CA TYR A 165 -2.92 31.12 2.29
C TYR A 165 -1.62 31.44 1.56
N ASP A 166 -0.93 32.52 1.95
CA ASP A 166 0.32 32.94 1.32
C ASP A 166 1.45 31.91 1.49
N TYR A 167 1.55 31.24 2.63
CA TYR A 167 2.57 30.20 2.84
C TYR A 167 2.25 28.90 2.11
N LEU A 168 1.01 28.42 2.16
CA LEU A 168 0.59 27.21 1.44
C LEU A 168 0.63 27.39 -0.08
N THR A 169 0.45 28.63 -0.55
CA THR A 169 0.63 28.99 -1.97
C THR A 169 2.04 29.50 -2.27
N SER A 170 2.93 29.59 -1.28
CA SER A 170 4.29 30.09 -1.47
C SER A 170 5.12 29.12 -2.30
N ASN A 171 6.01 29.69 -3.10
CA ASN A 171 7.03 28.93 -3.80
C ASN A 171 7.92 28.13 -2.81
N THR A 172 8.09 28.61 -1.58
CA THR A 172 8.88 27.95 -0.54
C THR A 172 8.27 26.63 -0.10
N PHE A 173 6.95 26.60 0.17
CA PHE A 173 6.24 25.36 0.51
C PHE A 173 6.26 24.36 -0.66
N ARG A 174 6.02 24.85 -1.88
CA ARG A 174 6.11 24.02 -3.09
C ARG A 174 7.49 23.38 -3.26
N MET A 175 8.56 24.15 -3.11
CA MET A 175 9.93 23.66 -3.22
C MET A 175 10.28 22.64 -2.12
N GLN A 176 9.78 22.81 -0.90
CA GLN A 176 9.97 21.82 0.18
C GLN A 176 9.29 20.50 -0.15
N VAL A 177 8.06 20.54 -0.65
CA VAL A 177 7.32 19.35 -1.09
C VAL A 177 8.00 18.70 -2.29
N GLU A 178 8.43 19.48 -3.28
CA GLU A 178 9.17 19.01 -4.45
C GLU A 178 10.48 18.30 -4.06
N ALA A 179 11.29 18.89 -3.18
CA ALA A 179 12.54 18.30 -2.70
C ALA A 179 12.33 16.96 -1.98
N ILE A 180 11.24 16.84 -1.23
CA ILE A 180 10.89 15.59 -0.54
C ILE A 180 10.42 14.54 -1.54
N VAL A 181 9.57 14.92 -2.51
CA VAL A 181 9.14 14.02 -3.59
C VAL A 181 10.32 13.54 -4.42
N GLU A 182 11.30 14.41 -4.72
CA GLU A 182 12.55 14.02 -5.35
C GLU A 182 13.33 13.02 -4.48
N GLY A 183 13.48 13.27 -3.18
CA GLY A 183 14.14 12.35 -2.26
C GLY A 183 13.51 10.95 -2.24
N PHE A 184 12.17 10.87 -2.15
CA PHE A 184 11.45 9.58 -2.21
C PHE A 184 11.53 8.92 -3.59
N SER A 185 11.52 9.72 -4.66
CA SER A 185 11.71 9.21 -6.02
C SER A 185 13.08 8.58 -6.20
N GLN A 186 14.11 9.22 -5.66
CA GLN A 186 15.48 8.72 -5.69
C GLN A 186 15.62 7.43 -4.88
N MET A 187 15.11 7.40 -3.63
CA MET A 187 15.14 6.19 -2.82
C MET A 187 14.44 5.00 -3.50
N LYS A 188 13.31 5.24 -4.19
CA LYS A 188 12.62 4.19 -4.97
C LYS A 188 13.46 3.74 -6.16
N ALA A 189 14.09 4.66 -6.88
CA ALA A 189 14.95 4.34 -8.02
C ALA A 189 16.17 3.53 -7.59
N ASP A 190 16.79 3.89 -6.47
CA ASP A 190 17.93 3.19 -5.87
C ASP A 190 17.53 1.75 -5.49
N LEU A 191 16.41 1.58 -4.78
CA LEU A 191 15.88 0.26 -4.41
C LEU A 191 15.61 -0.62 -5.63
N GLU A 192 15.04 -0.08 -6.70
CA GLU A 192 14.83 -0.83 -7.95
C GLU A 192 16.15 -1.13 -8.69
N GLY A 193 17.18 -0.28 -8.54
CA GLY A 193 18.54 -0.55 -8.98
C GLY A 193 19.18 -1.72 -8.21
N GLU A 194 19.02 -1.74 -6.89
CA GLU A 194 19.49 -2.81 -6.02
C GLU A 194 18.82 -4.14 -6.37
N LYS A 195 17.48 -4.17 -6.48
CA LYS A 195 16.73 -5.37 -6.88
C LYS A 195 17.24 -5.98 -8.18
N ARG A 196 17.42 -5.16 -9.23
CA ARG A 196 17.93 -5.63 -10.53
C ARG A 196 19.35 -6.19 -10.42
N SER A 197 20.21 -5.52 -9.64
CA SER A 197 21.58 -5.98 -9.39
C SER A 197 21.58 -7.31 -8.65
N MET A 198 20.69 -7.47 -7.68
CA MET A 198 20.60 -8.69 -6.86
C MET A 198 20.01 -9.87 -7.64
N GLN A 199 19.03 -9.63 -8.50
CA GLN A 199 18.55 -10.63 -9.46
C GLN A 199 19.68 -11.14 -10.37
N ARG A 200 20.54 -10.25 -10.86
CA ARG A 200 21.71 -10.66 -11.66
C ARG A 200 22.67 -11.52 -10.85
N ILE A 201 22.97 -11.15 -9.60
CA ILE A 201 23.86 -11.89 -8.71
C ILE A 201 23.26 -13.28 -8.39
N TRP A 202 21.97 -13.36 -8.10
CA TRP A 202 21.28 -14.63 -7.88
C TRP A 202 21.37 -15.53 -9.10
N LYS A 203 21.07 -15.02 -10.30
CA LYS A 203 21.20 -15.79 -11.55
C LYS A 203 22.61 -16.31 -11.78
N GLN A 204 23.64 -15.52 -11.43
CA GLN A 204 25.03 -15.95 -11.53
C GLN A 204 25.35 -17.06 -10.53
N ARG A 205 24.88 -16.94 -9.28
CA ARG A 205 25.06 -17.97 -8.24
C ARG A 205 24.30 -19.25 -8.55
N GLU A 206 23.09 -19.15 -9.10
CA GLU A 206 22.32 -20.30 -9.59
C GLU A 206 23.12 -21.10 -10.62
N LYS A 207 23.67 -20.44 -11.64
CA LYS A 207 24.53 -21.12 -12.63
C LYS A 207 25.78 -21.74 -12.03
N GLN A 208 26.38 -21.11 -11.01
CA GLN A 208 27.53 -21.68 -10.31
C GLN A 208 27.14 -22.93 -9.53
N LEU A 209 26.01 -22.89 -8.81
CA LEU A 209 25.47 -24.05 -8.10
C LEU A 209 25.14 -25.18 -9.06
N GLU A 210 24.47 -24.89 -10.17
CA GLU A 210 24.15 -25.87 -11.22
C GLU A 210 25.43 -26.54 -11.74
N LYS A 211 26.47 -25.77 -12.07
CA LYS A 211 27.76 -26.32 -12.52
C LYS A 211 28.41 -27.25 -11.48
N VAL A 212 28.37 -26.88 -10.20
CA VAL A 212 28.93 -27.71 -9.12
C VAL A 212 28.13 -29.01 -8.96
N ILE A 213 26.80 -28.92 -9.04
CA ILE A 213 25.90 -30.08 -8.99
C ILE A 213 26.19 -31.02 -10.17
N THR A 214 26.21 -30.51 -11.40
CA THR A 214 26.52 -31.28 -12.61
C THR A 214 27.87 -31.97 -12.49
N ASN A 215 28.93 -31.23 -12.13
CA ASN A 215 30.26 -31.82 -11.96
C ASN A 215 30.29 -32.93 -10.89
N THR A 216 29.52 -32.77 -9.82
CA THR A 216 29.41 -33.77 -8.75
C THR A 216 28.69 -35.03 -9.24
N ILE A 217 27.61 -34.87 -10.02
CA ILE A 217 26.89 -35.96 -10.67
C ILE A 217 27.79 -36.70 -11.66
N ASP A 218 28.50 -35.96 -12.52
CA ASP A 218 29.38 -36.53 -13.54
C ASP A 218 30.54 -37.33 -12.91
N MET A 219 31.15 -36.78 -11.86
CA MET A 219 32.18 -37.47 -11.09
C MET A 219 31.63 -38.74 -10.44
N TYR A 220 30.49 -38.64 -9.75
CA TYR A 220 29.87 -39.80 -9.10
C TYR A 220 29.49 -40.89 -10.11
N GLY A 221 28.86 -40.51 -11.22
CA GLY A 221 28.50 -41.42 -12.31
C GLY A 221 29.72 -42.08 -12.98
N SER A 222 30.79 -41.32 -13.22
CA SER A 222 32.04 -41.85 -13.79
C SER A 222 32.69 -42.89 -12.87
N ILE A 223 32.77 -42.61 -11.57
CA ILE A 223 33.36 -43.54 -10.60
C ILE A 223 32.48 -44.78 -10.43
N LYS A 224 31.15 -44.62 -10.33
CA LYS A 224 30.20 -45.74 -10.24
C LYS A 224 30.22 -46.61 -11.51
N GLY A 225 30.43 -46.02 -12.69
CA GLY A 225 30.59 -46.76 -13.95
C GLY A 225 31.86 -47.62 -14.01
N ILE A 226 32.97 -47.16 -13.43
CA ILE A 226 34.25 -47.89 -13.40
C ILE A 226 34.26 -48.97 -12.30
N ALA A 227 33.84 -48.59 -11.09
CA ALA A 227 33.92 -49.46 -9.91
C ALA A 227 32.66 -50.31 -9.68
N GLY A 228 31.60 -50.09 -10.47
CA GLY A 228 30.34 -50.81 -10.35
C GLY A 228 29.72 -50.69 -8.96
N ASN A 229 29.24 -51.81 -8.43
CA ASN A 229 28.56 -51.90 -7.13
C ASN A 229 29.51 -51.72 -5.92
N ALA A 230 30.81 -51.50 -6.12
CA ALA A 230 31.74 -51.24 -5.03
C ALA A 230 31.60 -49.82 -4.43
N ILE A 231 30.98 -48.89 -5.17
CA ILE A 231 30.68 -47.53 -4.72
C ILE A 231 29.29 -47.49 -4.07
N GLN A 232 29.20 -46.99 -2.84
CA GLN A 232 27.91 -46.81 -2.17
C GLN A 232 27.02 -45.78 -2.89
N ALA A 233 25.72 -46.07 -2.90
CA ALA A 233 24.66 -45.20 -3.40
C ALA A 233 24.63 -43.87 -2.63
N VAL A 234 24.68 -42.74 -3.33
CA VAL A 234 24.37 -41.43 -2.75
C VAL A 234 22.90 -41.15 -2.99
N LYS A 235 22.09 -41.31 -1.93
CA LYS A 235 20.62 -41.26 -1.98
C LYS A 235 20.04 -40.01 -2.65
N ALA A 236 20.72 -38.86 -2.57
CA ALA A 236 20.29 -37.60 -3.20
C ALA A 236 20.49 -37.57 -4.74
N LEU A 237 21.21 -38.54 -5.30
CA LEU A 237 21.54 -38.66 -6.72
C LEU A 237 20.88 -39.88 -7.38
N GLU A 238 20.11 -40.66 -6.62
CA GLU A 238 19.40 -41.82 -7.15
C GLU A 238 17.93 -41.48 -7.42
N LEU A 239 17.36 -42.14 -8.44
CA LEU A 239 15.93 -42.07 -8.67
C LEU A 239 15.21 -42.69 -7.45
N PRO A 240 14.19 -42.03 -6.90
CA PRO A 240 13.33 -42.70 -5.94
C PRO A 240 12.73 -43.94 -6.63
N GLU A 241 12.90 -45.11 -6.02
CA GLU A 241 12.30 -46.35 -6.53
C GLU A 241 10.78 -46.15 -6.61
N GLY A 242 10.22 -46.39 -7.80
CA GLY A 242 8.92 -45.85 -8.21
C GLY A 242 7.74 -46.25 -7.32
N GLU A 243 6.86 -45.28 -7.08
CA GLU A 243 5.43 -45.56 -6.95
C GLU A 243 4.96 -46.08 -8.31
N SER A 244 4.63 -47.37 -8.37
CA SER A 244 3.97 -47.98 -9.52
C SER A 244 2.66 -47.25 -9.78
N PHE A 245 2.57 -46.55 -10.92
CA PHE A 245 1.28 -46.19 -11.49
C PHE A 245 0.59 -47.49 -11.87
N GLU A 246 -0.33 -47.97 -11.03
CA GLU A 246 -1.27 -49.03 -11.40
C GLU A 246 -2.14 -48.49 -12.55
N ASP A 247 -1.94 -49.05 -13.73
CA ASP A 247 -2.84 -48.91 -14.88
C ASP A 247 -4.20 -49.51 -14.51
N ASP A 248 -5.13 -48.69 -14.03
CA ASP A 248 -6.56 -49.03 -13.97
C ASP A 248 -7.14 -48.94 -15.40
N ILE A 249 -6.93 -50.02 -16.17
CA ILE A 249 -7.78 -50.35 -17.31
C ILE A 249 -8.77 -51.42 -16.84
N THR A 250 -10.01 -51.00 -16.53
CA THR A 250 -11.24 -51.77 -16.78
C THR A 250 -12.40 -50.83 -17.04
#